data_AF-A0A5C3P1U9-F1
#
_entry.id   AF-A0A5C3P1U9-F1
#
_cell.length_a   1.000
_cell.length_b   1.000
_cell.length_c   1.000
_cell.angle_alpha   90.00
_cell.angle_beta   90.00
_cell.angle_gamma   90.00
#
_symmetry.space_group_name_H-M   'P 1'
#
loop_
_entity.id
_entity.type
_entity.pdbx_description
1 polymer ?
#
loop_
_entity_poly.entity_id
_entity_poly.type
_entity_poly.pdbx_seq_one_letter_code
_entity_poly.pdbx_strand_id
1 'polypeptide(L)'
;MSYMWIYRLCTFVFATIAALIVMALSAQTTAAIQNLAHISLLYSNFGIAAGVLTVVSIPLMLLRDCFGVGPSSVVLFELIWLSVLWILFFVAGGLTFADVNFSEVVKSCDVIADPDLRNICRDAQPLGIFAILAAIALLVYCAILLVFAATRSSRKDSIWTKSVKDTEKASY
;
A
#
# COMPACT_ATOMS: atom_id res chain seq x y z
N MET A 1 -17.01 -13.86 -17.45
CA MET A 1 -17.06 -13.24 -16.11
C MET A 1 -15.62 -12.97 -15.67
N SER A 2 -15.34 -11.71 -15.34
CA SER A 2 -14.00 -11.11 -15.34
C SER A 2 -13.14 -11.50 -14.14
N TYR A 3 -12.23 -12.45 -14.32
CA TYR A 3 -11.24 -12.82 -13.31
C TYR A 3 -10.35 -11.65 -12.89
N MET A 4 -10.01 -10.74 -13.82
CA MET A 4 -9.17 -9.58 -13.52
C MET A 4 -9.90 -8.51 -12.69
N TRP A 5 -11.19 -8.30 -12.95
CA TRP A 5 -12.00 -7.37 -12.15
C TRP A 5 -12.13 -7.83 -10.70
N ILE A 6 -12.37 -9.12 -10.49
CA ILE A 6 -12.49 -9.70 -9.13
C ILE A 6 -11.15 -9.59 -8.40
N TYR A 7 -10.04 -9.91 -9.08
CA TYR A 7 -8.71 -9.80 -8.48
C TYR A 7 -8.37 -8.36 -8.09
N ARG A 8 -8.68 -7.38 -8.94
CA ARG A 8 -8.52 -5.94 -8.66
C ARG A 8 -9.32 -5.50 -7.44
N LEU A 9 -10.56 -5.96 -7.32
CA LEU A 9 -11.44 -5.58 -6.20
C LEU A 9 -10.94 -6.19 -4.89
N CYS A 10 -10.51 -7.46 -4.90
CA CYS A 10 -9.90 -8.11 -3.75
C CYS A 10 -8.60 -7.44 -3.30
N THR A 11 -7.71 -7.09 -4.22
CA THR A 11 -6.43 -6.43 -3.89
C THR A 11 -6.64 -5.02 -3.36
N PHE A 12 -7.58 -4.26 -3.93
CA PHE A 12 -7.93 -2.93 -3.42
C PHE A 12 -8.56 -2.98 -2.03
N VAL A 13 -9.49 -3.90 -1.77
CA VAL A 13 -10.06 -4.07 -0.43
C VAL A 13 -8.99 -4.45 0.59
N PHE A 14 -8.14 -5.43 0.27
CA PHE A 14 -7.04 -5.82 1.14
C PHE A 14 -6.06 -4.65 1.40
N ALA A 15 -5.69 -3.93 0.36
CA ALA A 15 -4.81 -2.77 0.47
C ALA A 15 -5.44 -1.64 1.31
N THR A 16 -6.74 -1.38 1.21
CA THR A 16 -7.42 -0.38 2.07
C THR A 16 -7.39 -0.78 3.54
N ILE A 17 -7.64 -2.06 3.85
CA ILE A 17 -7.63 -2.53 5.24
C ILE A 17 -6.22 -2.41 5.82
N ALA A 18 -5.21 -2.88 5.08
CA ALA A 18 -3.83 -2.80 5.52
C ALA A 18 -3.35 -1.34 5.64
N ALA A 19 -3.78 -0.45 4.73
CA ALA A 19 -3.53 0.98 4.80
C ALA A 19 -4.09 1.64 6.06
N LEU A 20 -5.33 1.32 6.43
CA LEU A 20 -5.96 1.84 7.64
C LEU A 20 -5.23 1.39 8.90
N ILE A 21 -4.82 0.11 8.94
CA ILE A 21 -4.05 -0.45 10.06
C ILE A 21 -2.70 0.26 10.19
N VAL A 22 -1.95 0.37 9.08
CA VAL A 22 -0.63 1.03 9.07
C VAL A 22 -0.76 2.51 9.43
N MET A 23 -1.79 3.21 8.95
CA MET A 23 -2.05 4.62 9.28
C MET A 23 -2.41 4.79 10.77
N ALA A 24 -3.25 3.92 11.32
CA ALA A 24 -3.66 4.00 12.72
C ALA A 24 -2.48 3.75 13.66
N LEU A 25 -1.68 2.73 13.38
CA LEU A 25 -0.49 2.39 14.16
C LEU A 25 0.57 3.50 14.06
N SER A 26 0.82 4.06 12.87
CA SER A 26 1.76 5.17 12.70
C SER A 26 1.28 6.47 13.36
N ALA A 27 0.00 6.78 13.31
CA ALA A 27 -0.56 7.92 14.04
C ALA A 27 -0.39 7.77 15.56
N GLN A 28 -0.59 6.55 16.09
CA GLN A 28 -0.41 6.26 17.50
C GLN A 28 1.06 6.39 17.94
N THR A 29 2.01 5.91 17.12
CA THR A 29 3.43 6.07 17.42
C THR A 29 3.89 7.53 17.36
N THR A 30 3.39 8.32 16.40
CA THR A 30 3.68 9.77 16.35
C THR A 30 3.16 10.50 17.57
N ALA A 31 1.93 10.22 18.00
CA ALA A 31 1.35 10.86 19.18
C ALA A 31 2.14 10.53 20.45
N ALA A 32 2.55 9.28 20.63
CA ALA A 32 3.35 8.88 21.78
C ALA A 32 4.74 9.54 21.79
N ILE A 33 5.39 9.68 20.63
CA ILE A 33 6.74 10.27 20.55
C ILE A 33 6.72 11.80 20.66
N GLN A 34 5.68 12.46 20.16
CA GLN A 34 5.52 13.90 20.36
C GLN A 34 5.45 14.27 21.84
N ASN A 35 4.81 13.43 22.66
CA ASN A 35 4.75 13.64 24.11
C ASN A 35 6.10 13.39 24.81
N LEU A 36 6.94 12.50 24.29
CA LEU A 36 8.15 12.05 24.98
C LEU A 36 9.41 12.83 24.60
N ALA A 37 9.60 13.12 23.31
CA ALA A 37 10.88 13.61 22.81
C ALA A 37 10.76 14.66 21.68
N HIS A 38 9.56 15.07 21.28
CA HIS A 38 9.32 16.05 20.22
C HIS A 38 10.02 15.73 18.87
N ILE A 39 10.47 14.49 18.68
CA ILE A 39 11.13 14.00 17.46
C ILE A 39 10.12 13.31 16.55
N SER A 40 10.40 13.30 15.24
CA SER A 40 9.55 12.62 14.25
C SER A 40 10.28 11.39 13.70
N LEU A 41 9.63 10.22 13.75
CA LEU A 41 10.19 9.01 13.14
C LEU A 41 9.84 8.96 11.65
N LEU A 42 10.87 8.76 10.82
CA LEU A 42 10.73 8.71 9.37
C LEU A 42 9.73 7.62 8.94
N TYR A 43 9.79 6.42 9.54
CA TYR A 43 8.87 5.34 9.19
C TYR A 43 7.39 5.72 9.39
N SER A 44 7.10 6.52 10.43
CA SER A 44 5.73 6.91 10.76
C SER A 44 5.17 7.87 9.72
N ASN A 45 5.97 8.86 9.30
CA ASN A 45 5.58 9.79 8.24
C ASN A 45 5.31 9.07 6.91
N PHE A 46 6.15 8.09 6.55
CA PHE A 46 5.93 7.27 5.35
C PHE A 46 4.70 6.38 5.47
N GLY A 47 4.44 5.79 6.65
CA GLY A 47 3.24 5.00 6.93
C GLY A 47 1.94 5.81 6.83
N ILE A 48 1.92 7.02 7.39
CA ILE A 48 0.78 7.95 7.28
C ILE A 48 0.59 8.37 5.83
N ALA A 49 1.66 8.75 5.13
CA ALA A 49 1.59 9.15 3.72
C ALA A 49 1.04 8.00 2.84
N ALA A 50 1.53 6.78 3.03
CA ALA A 50 1.06 5.59 2.32
C ALA A 50 -0.43 5.32 2.60
N GLY A 51 -0.85 5.43 3.86
CA GLY A 51 -2.24 5.27 4.29
C GLY A 51 -3.19 6.32 3.70
N VAL A 52 -2.81 7.60 3.76
CA VAL A 52 -3.61 8.70 3.18
C VAL A 52 -3.70 8.56 1.66
N LEU A 53 -2.58 8.28 0.99
CA LEU A 53 -2.54 8.11 -0.46
C LEU A 53 -3.43 6.96 -0.90
N THR A 54 -3.42 5.82 -0.21
CA THR A 54 -4.29 4.67 -0.53
C THR A 54 -5.77 4.95 -0.26
N VAL A 55 -6.10 5.51 0.90
CA VAL A 55 -7.49 5.83 1.28
C VAL A 55 -8.09 6.88 0.34
N VAL A 56 -7.31 7.81 -0.19
CA VAL A 56 -7.79 8.80 -1.18
C VAL A 56 -7.79 8.24 -2.60
N SER A 57 -6.74 7.52 -3.00
CA SER A 57 -6.59 7.09 -4.40
C SER A 57 -7.55 5.97 -4.80
N ILE A 58 -7.82 5.00 -3.91
CA ILE A 58 -8.74 3.89 -4.20
C ILE A 58 -10.17 4.36 -4.51
N PRO A 59 -10.83 5.20 -3.67
CA PRO A 59 -12.15 5.71 -4.01
C PRO A 59 -12.12 6.62 -5.23
N LEU A 60 -11.05 7.38 -5.46
CA LEU A 60 -10.92 8.25 -6.63
C LEU A 60 -10.81 7.43 -7.93
N MET A 61 -10.11 6.30 -7.90
CA MET A 61 -10.08 5.32 -9.00
C MET A 61 -11.45 4.67 -9.21
N LEU A 62 -12.16 4.30 -8.13
CA LEU A 62 -13.49 3.67 -8.21
C LEU A 62 -14.57 4.64 -8.74
N LEU A 63 -14.58 5.87 -8.25
CA LEU A 63 -15.49 6.95 -8.69
C LEU A 63 -15.30 7.22 -10.18
N ARG A 64 -14.06 7.30 -10.65
CA ARG A 64 -13.78 7.56 -12.05
C ARG A 64 -14.18 6.41 -12.97
N ASP A 65 -14.09 5.17 -12.49
CA ASP A 65 -14.60 3.99 -13.21
C ASP A 65 -16.13 3.98 -13.28
N CYS A 66 -16.81 4.53 -12.26
CA CYS A 66 -18.27 4.60 -12.21
C CYS A 66 -18.84 5.70 -13.12
N PHE A 67 -18.16 6.84 -13.22
CA PHE A 67 -18.60 7.98 -14.04
C PHE A 67 -18.31 7.82 -15.54
N GLY A 68 -17.52 6.83 -15.96
CA GLY A 68 -17.23 6.59 -17.38
C GLY A 68 -16.43 7.70 -18.08
N VAL A 69 -15.90 8.67 -17.34
CA VAL A 69 -15.17 9.83 -17.88
C VAL A 69 -13.66 9.67 -17.68
N GLY A 70 -13.00 9.13 -18.69
CA GLY A 70 -11.62 9.51 -19.03
C GLY A 70 -10.45 8.68 -18.46
N PRO A 71 -9.21 9.10 -18.79
CA PRO A 71 -7.99 8.28 -18.81
C PRO A 71 -7.41 7.72 -17.48
N SER A 72 -8.15 7.66 -16.36
CA SER A 72 -7.63 6.98 -15.14
C SER A 72 -7.91 5.47 -15.12
N SER A 73 -8.78 4.99 -16.00
CA SER A 73 -8.97 3.55 -16.22
C SER A 73 -7.86 3.01 -17.14
N VAL A 74 -6.88 3.84 -17.51
CA VAL A 74 -5.76 3.47 -18.37
C VAL A 74 -4.79 2.60 -17.57
N VAL A 75 -4.53 1.39 -18.05
CA VAL A 75 -3.63 0.41 -17.42
C VAL A 75 -2.28 1.03 -17.06
N LEU A 76 -1.77 1.95 -17.88
CA LEU A 76 -0.51 2.66 -17.62
C LEU A 76 -0.55 3.52 -16.35
N PHE A 77 -1.63 4.28 -16.13
CA PHE A 77 -1.77 5.12 -14.94
C PHE A 77 -1.93 4.26 -13.69
N GLU A 78 -2.75 3.21 -13.76
CA GLU A 78 -2.92 2.25 -12.67
C GLU A 78 -1.60 1.56 -12.32
N LEU A 79 -0.80 1.16 -13.32
CA LEU A 79 0.51 0.55 -13.12
C LEU A 79 1.52 1.50 -12.45
N ILE A 80 1.60 2.75 -12.91
CA ILE A 80 2.49 3.76 -12.31
C ILE A 80 2.06 4.08 -10.89
N TRP A 81 0.76 4.19 -10.62
CA TRP A 81 0.30 4.52 -9.28
C TRP A 81 0.50 3.37 -8.29
N LEU A 82 0.20 2.14 -8.72
CA LEU A 82 0.45 0.94 -7.93
C LEU A 82 1.94 0.75 -7.65
N SER A 83 2.81 1.08 -8.62
CA SER A 83 4.26 1.02 -8.44
C SER A 83 4.76 2.00 -7.36
N VAL A 84 4.15 3.18 -7.24
CA VAL A 84 4.45 4.13 -6.16
C VAL A 84 3.94 3.62 -4.82
N LEU A 85 2.71 3.10 -4.77
CA LEU A 85 2.08 2.64 -3.52
C LEU A 85 2.83 1.46 -2.88
N TRP A 86 3.23 0.44 -3.65
CA TRP A 86 3.95 -0.70 -3.03
C TRP A 86 5.34 -0.29 -2.52
N ILE A 87 6.05 0.62 -3.19
CA ILE A 87 7.34 1.15 -2.72
C ILE A 87 7.16 1.88 -1.39
N LEU A 88 6.12 2.72 -1.27
CA LEU A 88 5.83 3.44 -0.03
C LEU A 88 5.59 2.48 1.15
N PHE A 89 4.81 1.41 0.94
CA PHE A 89 4.62 0.38 1.97
C PHE A 89 5.89 -0.41 2.26
N PHE A 90 6.70 -0.69 1.24
CA PHE A 90 7.95 -1.41 1.40
C PHE A 90 8.97 -0.57 2.18
N VAL A 91 9.06 0.73 1.94
CA VAL A 91 9.92 1.65 2.69
C VAL A 91 9.42 1.80 4.12
N ALA A 92 8.10 1.99 4.33
CA ALA A 92 7.53 2.09 5.67
C ALA A 92 7.80 0.82 6.50
N GLY A 93 7.59 -0.36 5.92
CA GLY A 93 7.92 -1.64 6.56
C GLY A 93 9.42 -1.83 6.74
N GLY A 94 10.23 -1.57 5.72
CA GLY A 94 11.69 -1.72 5.77
C GLY A 94 12.34 -0.87 6.85
N LEU A 95 11.92 0.38 6.99
CA LEU A 95 12.41 1.28 8.04
C LEU A 95 12.06 0.78 9.46
N THR A 96 10.93 0.09 9.64
CA THR A 96 10.56 -0.48 10.95
C THR A 96 11.49 -1.61 11.39
N PHE A 97 12.12 -2.33 10.44
CA PHE A 97 13.07 -3.41 10.73
C PHE A 97 14.53 -2.97 10.63
N ALA A 98 14.82 -1.89 9.88
CA ALA A 98 16.18 -1.40 9.67
C ALA A 98 16.74 -0.60 10.86
N ASP A 99 15.89 -0.10 11.75
CA ASP A 99 16.36 0.49 13.00
C ASP A 99 16.97 -0.61 13.88
N VAL A 100 18.30 -0.67 13.90
CA VAL A 100 19.11 -1.62 14.69
C VAL A 100 18.77 -1.59 16.18
N ASN A 101 18.30 -0.45 16.70
CA ASN A 101 17.79 -0.32 18.06
C ASN A 101 16.45 -1.05 18.27
N PHE A 102 15.64 -1.22 17.23
CA PHE A 102 14.34 -1.88 17.29
C PHE A 102 14.46 -3.41 17.39
N SER A 103 15.49 -4.02 16.80
CA SER A 103 15.77 -5.47 16.88
C SER A 103 16.14 -5.93 18.31
N GLU A 104 16.85 -5.11 19.08
CA GLU A 104 17.14 -5.41 20.49
C GLU A 104 15.98 -5.04 21.42
N VAL A 105 15.27 -3.94 21.12
CA VAL A 105 14.13 -3.46 21.90
C VAL A 105 12.90 -4.36 21.74
N VAL A 106 12.64 -4.96 20.57
CA VAL A 106 11.51 -5.92 20.36
C VAL A 106 11.67 -7.22 21.15
N LYS A 107 12.89 -7.64 21.47
CA LYS A 107 13.11 -8.80 22.36
C LYS A 107 12.87 -8.47 23.84
N SER A 108 12.87 -7.19 24.21
CA SER A 108 12.82 -6.72 25.59
C SER A 108 11.89 -5.51 25.78
N CYS A 109 10.76 -5.43 25.06
CA CYS A 109 9.78 -4.34 25.26
C CYS A 109 9.27 -4.29 26.72
N ASP A 110 9.41 -5.40 27.46
CA ASP A 110 8.98 -5.54 28.87
C ASP A 110 9.95 -4.87 29.86
N VAL A 111 11.17 -4.53 29.43
CA VAL A 111 12.22 -3.91 30.28
C VAL A 111 12.13 -2.37 30.25
N ILE A 112 11.27 -1.81 29.40
CA ILE A 112 11.11 -0.37 29.24
C ILE A 112 10.21 0.18 30.37
N ALA A 113 10.78 1.04 31.21
CA ALA A 113 10.09 1.67 32.33
C ALA A 113 8.97 2.65 31.88
N ASP A 114 9.14 3.29 30.72
CA ASP A 114 8.15 4.23 30.19
C ASP A 114 6.99 3.49 29.48
N PRO A 115 5.73 3.72 29.91
CA PRO A 115 4.56 3.04 29.35
C PRO A 115 4.34 3.38 27.87
N ASP A 116 4.64 4.60 27.45
CA ASP A 116 4.46 5.05 26.06
C ASP A 116 5.44 4.37 25.11
N LEU A 117 6.70 4.23 25.53
CA LEU A 117 7.73 3.59 24.73
C LEU A 117 7.51 2.06 24.63
N ARG A 118 6.95 1.44 25.68
CA ARG A 118 6.51 0.04 25.65
C ARG A 118 5.37 -0.20 24.66
N ASN A 119 4.40 0.72 24.58
CA ASN A 119 3.30 0.61 23.61
C ASN A 119 3.82 0.76 22.17
N ILE A 120 4.67 1.77 21.89
CA ILE A 120 5.30 1.96 20.56
C ILE A 120 6.05 0.70 20.11
N CYS A 121 6.80 0.07 21.01
CA CYS A 121 7.55 -1.16 20.75
C CYS A 121 6.64 -2.32 20.35
N ARG A 122 5.53 -2.49 21.07
CA ARG A 122 4.53 -3.54 20.79
C ARG A 122 3.80 -3.32 19.47
N ASP A 123 3.57 -2.07 19.09
CA ASP A 123 2.77 -1.68 17.92
C ASP A 123 3.58 -1.63 16.61
N ALA A 124 4.90 -1.48 16.69
CA ALA A 124 5.76 -1.46 15.52
C ALA A 124 5.91 -2.83 14.83
N GLN A 125 5.91 -3.93 15.60
CA GLN A 125 5.98 -5.28 15.03
C GLN A 125 4.79 -5.61 14.11
N PRO A 126 3.52 -5.44 14.53
CA PRO A 126 2.39 -5.64 13.63
C PRO A 126 2.41 -4.63 12.48
N LEU A 127 2.78 -3.36 12.71
CA LEU A 127 2.88 -2.35 11.65
C LEU A 127 3.82 -2.81 10.52
N GLY A 128 5.03 -3.25 10.85
CA GLY A 128 6.02 -3.69 9.87
C GLY A 128 5.52 -4.88 9.05
N ILE A 129 4.90 -5.87 9.71
CA ILE A 129 4.37 -7.07 9.05
C ILE A 129 3.24 -6.69 8.09
N PHE A 130 2.27 -5.90 8.54
CA PHE A 130 1.13 -5.49 7.70
C PHE A 130 1.57 -4.59 6.53
N ALA A 131 2.56 -3.71 6.75
CA ALA A 131 3.11 -2.87 5.70
C ALA A 131 3.80 -3.72 4.61
N ILE A 132 4.65 -4.67 4.98
CA ILE A 132 5.31 -5.56 4.01
C ILE A 132 4.30 -6.45 3.29
N LEU A 133 3.31 -6.98 4.02
CA LEU A 133 2.27 -7.82 3.42
C LEU A 133 1.44 -7.05 2.39
N ALA A 134 1.10 -5.79 2.69
CA ALA A 134 0.44 -4.89 1.74
C ALA A 134 1.32 -4.60 0.52
N ALA A 135 2.62 -4.33 0.74
CA ALA A 135 3.57 -4.11 -0.35
C ALA A 135 3.67 -5.33 -1.29
N ILE A 136 3.77 -6.54 -0.73
CA ILE A 136 3.83 -7.78 -1.52
C ILE A 136 2.54 -8.00 -2.30
N ALA A 137 1.37 -7.82 -1.67
CA ALA A 137 0.08 -7.98 -2.35
C ALA A 137 -0.06 -7.01 -3.54
N LEU A 138 0.35 -5.74 -3.35
CA LEU A 138 0.35 -4.73 -4.41
C LEU A 138 1.36 -5.04 -5.52
N LEU A 139 2.56 -5.54 -5.18
CA LEU A 139 3.57 -5.96 -6.14
C LEU A 139 3.06 -7.10 -7.02
N VAL A 140 2.50 -8.15 -6.42
CA VAL A 140 1.96 -9.31 -7.16
C VAL A 140 0.89 -8.84 -8.15
N TYR A 141 -0.01 -7.94 -7.74
CA TYR A 141 -1.00 -7.37 -8.65
C TYR A 141 -0.38 -6.55 -9.77
N CYS A 142 0.60 -5.70 -9.46
CA CYS A 142 1.34 -4.90 -10.44
C CYS A 142 2.05 -5.80 -11.47
N ALA A 143 2.67 -6.90 -11.03
CA ALA A 143 3.32 -7.87 -11.91
C ALA A 143 2.32 -8.58 -12.83
N ILE A 144 1.16 -9.01 -12.32
CA ILE A 144 0.11 -9.64 -13.13
C ILE A 144 -0.39 -8.67 -14.21
N LEU A 145 -0.66 -7.40 -13.85
CA LEU A 145 -1.07 -6.38 -14.80
C LEU A 145 0.01 -6.12 -15.86
N LEU A 146 1.28 -6.04 -15.46
CA LEU A 146 2.40 -5.82 -16.38
C LEU A 146 2.54 -6.98 -17.37
N VAL A 147 2.51 -8.22 -16.90
CA VAL A 147 2.57 -9.41 -17.77
C VAL A 147 1.38 -9.43 -18.74
N PHE A 148 0.17 -9.11 -18.27
CA PHE A 148 -1.02 -9.05 -19.12
C PHE A 148 -0.92 -7.94 -20.17
N ALA A 149 -0.46 -6.75 -19.78
CA ALA A 149 -0.27 -5.63 -20.70
C ALA A 149 0.83 -5.92 -21.73
N ALA A 150 1.97 -6.49 -21.31
CA ALA A 150 3.09 -6.83 -22.18
C ALA A 150 2.72 -7.90 -23.21
N THR A 151 2.11 -9.01 -22.76
CA THR A 151 1.70 -10.12 -23.64
C THR A 151 0.71 -9.69 -24.71
N ARG A 152 -0.21 -8.77 -24.39
CA ARG A 152 -1.15 -8.26 -25.39
C ARG A 152 -0.57 -7.11 -26.23
N SER A 153 0.33 -6.30 -25.70
CA SER A 153 1.07 -5.30 -26.50
C SER A 153 1.89 -5.96 -27.61
N SER A 154 2.44 -7.16 -27.38
CA SER A 154 3.14 -7.94 -28.41
C SER A 154 2.23 -8.39 -29.55
N ARG A 155 0.91 -8.36 -29.39
CA ARG A 155 -0.09 -8.78 -30.39
C ARG A 155 -0.63 -7.63 -31.26
N LYS A 156 0.03 -6.46 -31.27
CA LYS A 156 -0.31 -5.24 -32.06
C LYS A 156 -1.60 -4.51 -31.66
N ASP A 157 -2.23 -4.85 -30.55
CA ASP A 157 -3.36 -4.07 -30.01
C ASP A 157 -2.87 -2.99 -29.05
N SER A 158 -3.31 -1.74 -29.24
CA SER A 158 -3.02 -0.63 -28.32
C SER A 158 -3.82 -0.79 -27.02
N ILE A 159 -3.26 -1.55 -26.08
CA ILE A 159 -3.88 -1.87 -24.79
C ILE A 159 -3.44 -0.92 -23.68
N TRP A 160 -2.31 -0.27 -23.87
CA TRP A 160 -1.76 0.72 -22.95
C TRP A 160 -2.69 1.91 -22.67
N THR A 161 -3.64 2.20 -23.57
CA THR A 161 -4.62 3.30 -23.46
C THR A 161 -6.05 2.82 -23.22
N LYS A 162 -6.30 1.51 -23.17
CA LYS A 162 -7.64 0.93 -22.97
C LYS A 162 -7.91 0.63 -21.50
N SER A 163 -9.18 0.70 -21.11
CA SER A 163 -9.62 0.26 -19.79
C SER A 163 -9.48 -1.25 -19.63
N VAL A 164 -9.09 -1.72 -18.44
CA VAL A 164 -9.10 -3.17 -18.09
C VAL A 164 -10.47 -3.79 -18.41
N LYS A 165 -11.56 -3.04 -18.17
CA LYS A 165 -12.95 -3.45 -18.42
C LYS A 165 -13.32 -3.51 -19.91
N ASP A 166 -12.71 -2.67 -20.75
CA ASP A 166 -12.93 -2.71 -22.20
C ASP A 166 -12.04 -3.74 -22.90
N THR A 167 -10.89 -4.05 -22.30
CA THR A 167 -9.94 -5.04 -22.80
C THR A 167 -10.49 -6.48 -22.67
N GLU A 168 -11.39 -6.71 -21.71
CA GLU A 168 -12.11 -7.98 -21.55
C GLU A 168 -13.29 -8.12 -22.52
N LYS A 169 -14.01 -7.02 -22.81
CA LYS A 169 -15.21 -7.05 -23.68
C LYS A 169 -14.86 -7.33 -25.14
N ALA A 170 -13.66 -6.95 -25.58
CA ALA A 170 -13.16 -7.23 -26.92
C ALA A 170 -12.70 -8.70 -27.12
N SER A 171 -12.83 -9.58 -26.11
CA SER A 171 -12.51 -11.01 -26.19
C SER A 171 -13.74 -11.91 -26.38
N TYR A 172 -14.92 -11.35 -26.66
CA TYR A 172 -16.11 -12.08 -27.11
C TYR A 172 -16.47 -11.70 -28.55
#